data_AF-A0A6L9FTT0-F1
#
_entry.id   AF-A0A6L9FTT0-F1
#
_cell.length_a   1.000
_cell.length_b   1.000
_cell.length_c   1.000
_cell.angle_alpha   90.00
_cell.angle_beta   90.00
_cell.angle_gamma   90.00
#
_symmetry.space_group_name_H-M   'P 1'
#
loop_
_entity.id
_entity.type
_entity.pdbx_description
1 polymer ?
#
loop_
_entity_poly.entity_id
_entity_poly.type
_entity_poly.pdbx_seq_one_letter_code
_entity_poly.pdbx_strand_id
1 'polypeptide(L)'
;MVRAEQVGATTEPAEQAQTYVKHYASPEAMWREWQALEACRGVGVQRVHAVDTDRQALILEFDSSAMPLSEFDEADLALFVAVLPALVSVIQHCHARGWVHGDIKPSNIVYVPTTQTIRLIDFGASYRIGTSREALSEWQVTPMFATGQQVRGEGLVQTGDDWYALINIIDQVMPFAHDRLLLQALQSVRDGVAADIKQSERTTK
;
A
#
# COMPACT_ATOMS: atom_id res chain seq x y z
N MET A 1 -7.15 -60.14 -10.08
CA MET A 1 -5.73 -60.23 -10.53
C MET A 1 -5.51 -59.09 -11.53
N VAL A 2 -4.67 -58.10 -11.17
CA VAL A 2 -3.89 -57.20 -12.08
C VAL A 2 -4.71 -56.16 -12.89
N ARG A 3 -4.42 -54.85 -12.98
CA ARG A 3 -3.39 -53.93 -12.44
C ARG A 3 -3.92 -52.49 -12.62
N ALA A 4 -3.37 -51.59 -11.82
CA ALA A 4 -3.45 -50.14 -11.97
C ALA A 4 -2.61 -49.64 -13.16
N GLU A 5 -3.03 -48.52 -13.76
CA GLU A 5 -2.11 -47.58 -14.41
C GLU A 5 -2.47 -46.16 -13.93
N GLN A 6 -1.65 -45.68 -13.00
CA GLN A 6 -1.48 -44.25 -12.74
C GLN A 6 -0.58 -43.70 -13.85
N VAL A 7 -1.04 -42.67 -14.55
CA VAL A 7 -0.14 -41.78 -15.30
C VAL A 7 0.04 -40.54 -14.44
N GLY A 8 1.23 -40.41 -13.87
CA GLY A 8 1.63 -39.25 -13.11
C GLY A 8 1.71 -38.02 -14.01
N ALA A 9 0.94 -37.00 -13.66
CA ALA A 9 1.31 -35.62 -13.93
C ALA A 9 1.68 -35.02 -12.57
N THR A 10 2.98 -34.92 -12.31
CA THR A 10 3.52 -34.05 -11.29
C THR A 10 3.29 -32.61 -11.74
N THR A 11 2.10 -32.08 -11.49
CA THR A 11 1.92 -30.65 -11.33
C THR A 11 2.28 -30.35 -9.89
N GLU A 12 3.40 -29.67 -9.68
CA GLU A 12 3.66 -28.92 -8.45
C GLU A 12 2.35 -28.22 -8.05
N PRO A 13 1.95 -28.23 -6.77
CA PRO A 13 0.80 -27.45 -6.37
C PRO A 13 1.21 -25.98 -6.53
N ALA A 14 0.79 -25.36 -7.64
CA ALA A 14 0.67 -23.92 -7.69
C ALA A 14 -0.19 -23.56 -6.47
N GLU A 15 0.42 -22.96 -5.44
CA GLU A 15 -0.30 -22.38 -4.32
C GLU A 15 -1.47 -21.61 -4.90
N GLN A 16 -2.69 -22.13 -4.71
CA GLN A 16 -3.88 -21.41 -5.11
C GLN A 16 -3.85 -20.11 -4.32
N ALA A 17 -3.56 -19.01 -5.00
CA ALA A 17 -3.61 -17.69 -4.38
C ALA A 17 -4.99 -17.57 -3.74
N GLN A 18 -5.02 -17.45 -2.41
CA GLN A 18 -6.27 -17.27 -1.71
C GLN A 18 -6.87 -15.93 -2.16
N THR A 19 -8.19 -15.83 -2.21
CA THR A 19 -8.85 -14.61 -2.68
C THR A 19 -9.96 -14.18 -1.74
N TYR A 20 -10.22 -12.88 -1.68
CA TYR A 20 -11.41 -12.31 -1.06
C TYR A 20 -12.12 -11.37 -2.03
N VAL A 21 -13.40 -11.11 -1.77
CA VAL A 21 -14.25 -10.27 -2.62
C VAL A 21 -14.50 -8.94 -1.90
N LYS A 22 -14.14 -7.83 -2.56
CA LYS A 22 -14.44 -6.47 -2.10
C LYS A 22 -15.57 -5.91 -2.95
N HIS A 23 -16.72 -5.63 -2.32
CA HIS A 23 -17.90 -5.06 -2.97
C HIS A 23 -17.88 -3.53 -2.88
N TYR A 24 -18.41 -2.87 -3.91
CA TYR A 24 -18.45 -1.41 -4.01
C TYR A 24 -19.89 -0.91 -4.17
N ALA A 25 -20.18 0.22 -3.53
CA ALA A 25 -21.46 0.91 -3.70
C ALA A 25 -21.54 1.70 -5.02
N SER A 26 -20.38 2.12 -5.55
CA SER A 26 -20.25 2.91 -6.78
C SER A 26 -19.38 2.16 -7.80
N PRO A 27 -19.83 2.05 -9.08
CA PRO A 27 -18.97 1.55 -10.15
C PRO A 27 -17.71 2.41 -10.34
N GLU A 28 -17.82 3.72 -10.18
CA GLU A 28 -16.70 4.66 -10.33
C GLU A 28 -15.60 4.37 -9.30
N ALA A 29 -15.98 4.13 -8.04
CA ALA A 29 -15.03 3.76 -6.98
C ALA A 29 -14.33 2.43 -7.28
N MET A 30 -15.08 1.41 -7.71
CA MET A 30 -14.51 0.11 -8.11
C MET A 30 -13.50 0.25 -9.24
N TRP A 31 -13.88 0.96 -10.31
CA TRP A 31 -13.02 1.13 -11.48
C TRP A 31 -11.80 2.00 -11.19
N ARG A 32 -11.91 3.02 -10.32
CA ARG A 32 -10.76 3.80 -9.88
C ARG A 32 -9.73 2.93 -9.17
N GLU A 33 -10.17 2.14 -8.18
CA GLU A 33 -9.28 1.25 -7.44
C GLU A 33 -8.65 0.21 -8.36
N TRP A 34 -9.43 -0.41 -9.24
CA TRP A 34 -8.92 -1.35 -10.25
C TRP A 34 -7.88 -0.71 -11.16
N GLN A 35 -8.13 0.50 -11.67
CA GLN A 35 -7.18 1.23 -12.52
C GLN A 35 -5.88 1.54 -11.79
N ALA A 36 -5.95 1.93 -10.52
CA ALA A 36 -4.76 2.20 -9.72
C ALA A 36 -3.96 0.90 -9.49
N LEU A 37 -4.62 -0.19 -9.10
CA LEU A 37 -3.98 -1.49 -8.89
C LEU A 37 -3.34 -2.04 -10.16
N GLU A 38 -4.01 -1.93 -11.31
CA GLU A 38 -3.49 -2.45 -12.58
C GLU A 38 -2.35 -1.57 -13.12
N ALA A 39 -2.46 -0.24 -13.01
CA ALA A 39 -1.36 0.66 -13.37
C ALA A 39 -0.13 0.39 -12.51
N CYS A 40 -0.32 0.25 -11.19
CA CYS A 40 0.70 0.02 -10.18
C CYS A 40 1.13 -1.44 -10.02
N ARG A 41 0.63 -2.36 -10.86
CA ARG A 41 0.97 -3.79 -10.79
C ARG A 41 2.49 -4.00 -10.72
N GLY A 42 2.93 -4.73 -9.71
CA GLY A 42 4.35 -4.94 -9.44
C GLY A 42 4.61 -5.57 -8.08
N VAL A 43 5.89 -5.63 -7.70
CA VAL A 43 6.31 -6.10 -6.37
C VAL A 43 5.76 -5.15 -5.31
N GLY A 44 5.18 -5.72 -4.25
CA GLY A 44 4.65 -4.97 -3.12
C GLY A 44 3.28 -4.33 -3.35
N VAL A 45 2.61 -4.52 -4.49
CA VAL A 45 1.25 -3.99 -4.70
C VAL A 45 0.22 -5.12 -4.67
N GLN A 46 -0.94 -4.87 -4.04
CA GLN A 46 -2.09 -5.76 -4.05
C GLN A 46 -2.47 -6.21 -5.47
N ARG A 47 -2.70 -7.51 -5.66
CA ARG A 47 -3.07 -8.06 -6.96
C ARG A 47 -4.57 -8.23 -7.08
N VAL A 48 -5.09 -7.83 -8.23
CA VAL A 48 -6.44 -8.15 -8.69
C VAL A 48 -6.38 -9.51 -9.36
N HIS A 49 -7.16 -10.46 -8.83
CA HIS A 49 -7.37 -11.76 -9.45
C HIS A 49 -8.39 -11.68 -10.58
N ALA A 50 -9.54 -11.03 -10.32
CA ALA A 50 -10.61 -10.85 -11.29
C ALA A 50 -11.52 -9.66 -10.94
N VAL A 51 -12.34 -9.25 -11.90
CA VAL A 51 -13.39 -8.22 -11.73
C VAL A 51 -14.74 -8.88 -11.97
N ASP A 52 -15.69 -8.67 -11.06
CA ASP A 52 -17.09 -9.05 -11.22
C ASP A 52 -17.92 -7.78 -11.43
N THR A 53 -18.22 -7.47 -12.68
CA THR A 53 -18.97 -6.26 -13.05
C THR A 53 -20.43 -6.32 -12.64
N ASP A 54 -21.02 -7.53 -12.61
CA ASP A 54 -22.44 -7.72 -12.29
C ASP A 54 -22.69 -7.46 -10.80
N ARG A 55 -21.73 -7.83 -9.95
CA ARG A 55 -21.78 -7.63 -8.50
C ARG A 55 -21.03 -6.39 -8.01
N GLN A 56 -20.51 -5.58 -8.93
CA GLN A 56 -19.66 -4.41 -8.64
C GLN A 56 -18.57 -4.76 -7.61
N ALA A 57 -17.76 -5.78 -7.92
CA ALA A 57 -16.77 -6.31 -6.99
C ALA A 57 -15.41 -6.56 -7.63
N LEU A 58 -14.36 -6.42 -6.82
CA LEU A 58 -13.02 -6.89 -7.14
C LEU A 58 -12.75 -8.18 -6.36
N ILE A 59 -12.22 -9.19 -7.06
CA ILE A 59 -11.65 -10.39 -6.45
C ILE A 59 -10.15 -10.14 -6.31
N LEU A 60 -9.68 -10.06 -5.06
CA LEU A 60 -8.31 -9.65 -4.71
C LEU A 60 -7.56 -10.82 -4.09
N GLU A 61 -6.28 -10.98 -4.44
CA GLU A 61 -5.42 -12.00 -3.81
C GLU A 61 -5.17 -11.67 -2.33
N PHE A 62 -5.09 -12.68 -1.47
CA PHE A 62 -4.76 -12.52 -0.06
C PHE A 62 -3.80 -13.62 0.37
N ASP A 63 -3.01 -13.32 1.39
CA ASP A 63 -2.12 -14.28 2.03
C ASP A 63 -2.56 -14.38 3.50
N SER A 64 -3.02 -15.56 3.92
CA SER A 64 -3.48 -15.81 5.29
C SER A 64 -2.42 -15.64 6.36
N SER A 65 -1.13 -15.63 5.98
CA SER A 65 -0.02 -15.35 6.88
C SER A 65 0.34 -13.87 6.94
N ALA A 66 -0.21 -13.03 6.05
CA ALA A 66 0.10 -11.62 6.04
C ALA A 66 -0.48 -10.91 7.25
N MET A 67 0.30 -9.99 7.82
CA MET A 67 -0.05 -9.25 9.03
C MET A 67 0.02 -7.75 8.75
N PRO A 68 -1.07 -6.98 8.95
CA PRO A 68 -1.03 -5.53 8.89
C PRO A 68 -0.03 -4.94 9.89
N LEU A 69 0.68 -3.88 9.50
CA LEU A 69 1.60 -3.20 10.42
C LEU A 69 0.87 -2.53 11.60
N SER A 70 -0.45 -2.36 11.54
CA SER A 70 -1.24 -1.92 12.70
C SER A 70 -1.32 -2.95 13.82
N GLU A 71 -0.97 -4.20 13.56
CA GLU A 71 -0.92 -5.28 14.56
C GLU A 71 0.48 -5.44 15.17
N PHE A 72 1.48 -4.70 14.66
CA PHE A 72 2.85 -4.75 15.19
C PHE A 72 2.93 -4.13 16.58
N ASP A 73 3.77 -4.70 17.43
CA ASP A 73 4.09 -4.15 18.74
C ASP A 73 5.58 -3.74 18.85
N GLU A 74 6.04 -3.41 20.07
CA GLU A 74 7.43 -3.00 20.31
C GLU A 74 8.45 -4.08 19.94
N ALA A 75 8.08 -5.38 20.02
CA ALA A 75 8.96 -6.49 19.64
C ALA A 75 9.17 -6.55 18.12
N ASP A 76 8.23 -6.04 17.33
CA ASP A 76 8.30 -6.02 15.87
C ASP A 76 9.04 -4.80 15.31
N LEU A 77 9.53 -3.89 16.16
CA LEU A 77 10.16 -2.65 15.72
C LEU A 77 11.37 -2.89 14.80
N ALA A 78 12.19 -3.90 15.10
CA ALA A 78 13.32 -4.26 14.26
C ALA A 78 12.86 -4.74 12.86
N LEU A 79 11.75 -5.49 12.81
CA LEU A 79 11.16 -5.94 11.56
C LEU A 79 10.55 -4.77 10.77
N PHE A 80 9.84 -3.86 11.44
CA PHE A 80 9.34 -2.63 10.84
C PHE A 80 10.46 -1.83 10.16
N VAL A 81 11.56 -1.59 10.89
CA VAL A 81 12.74 -0.89 10.34
C VAL A 81 13.32 -1.63 9.13
N ALA A 82 13.39 -2.96 9.18
CA ALA A 82 13.92 -3.77 8.08
C ALA A 82 13.08 -3.68 6.80
N VAL A 83 11.76 -3.47 6.90
CA VAL A 83 10.87 -3.39 5.74
C VAL A 83 10.66 -1.97 5.19
N LEU A 84 11.10 -0.93 5.90
CA LEU A 84 10.99 0.46 5.44
C LEU A 84 11.55 0.72 4.04
N PRO A 85 12.72 0.18 3.64
CA PRO A 85 13.21 0.36 2.27
C PRO A 85 12.26 -0.20 1.20
N ALA A 86 11.62 -1.34 1.48
CA ALA A 86 10.62 -1.92 0.58
C ALA A 86 9.35 -1.06 0.50
N LEU A 87 8.93 -0.48 1.63
CA LEU A 87 7.81 0.47 1.68
C LEU A 87 8.08 1.74 0.88
N VAL A 88 9.27 2.33 1.03
CA VAL A 88 9.68 3.49 0.21
C VAL A 88 9.69 3.13 -1.27
N SER A 89 10.26 1.96 -1.62
CA SER A 89 10.33 1.51 -3.00
C SER A 89 8.94 1.30 -3.63
N VAL A 90 7.96 0.74 -2.90
CA VAL A 90 6.63 0.52 -3.47
C VAL A 90 5.86 1.84 -3.64
N ILE A 91 6.02 2.80 -2.72
CA ILE A 91 5.42 4.13 -2.85
C ILE A 91 6.00 4.85 -4.08
N GLN A 92 7.33 4.86 -4.23
CA GLN A 92 7.99 5.42 -5.41
C GLN A 92 7.54 4.75 -6.71
N HIS A 93 7.35 3.44 -6.69
CA HIS A 93 6.85 2.69 -7.85
C HIS A 93 5.44 3.14 -8.27
N CYS A 94 4.54 3.38 -7.32
CA CYS A 94 3.22 3.94 -7.58
C CYS A 94 3.32 5.37 -8.15
N HIS A 95 4.14 6.23 -7.53
CA HIS A 95 4.34 7.61 -7.95
C HIS A 95 4.90 7.70 -9.38
N ALA A 96 5.87 6.85 -9.72
CA ALA A 96 6.45 6.76 -11.05
C ALA A 96 5.43 6.38 -12.14
N ARG A 97 4.29 5.79 -11.76
CA ARG A 97 3.18 5.44 -12.65
C ARG A 97 2.06 6.50 -12.67
N GLY A 98 2.29 7.63 -12.01
CA GLY A 98 1.37 8.75 -12.00
C GLY A 98 0.26 8.63 -10.97
N TRP A 99 0.39 7.76 -9.97
CA TRP A 99 -0.63 7.52 -8.94
C TRP A 99 -0.09 7.82 -7.54
N VAL A 100 -0.93 8.42 -6.71
CA VAL A 100 -0.73 8.57 -5.27
C VAL A 100 -1.63 7.56 -4.58
N HIS A 101 -1.12 6.84 -3.59
CA HIS A 101 -1.91 5.86 -2.85
C HIS A 101 -3.04 6.55 -2.07
N GLY A 102 -2.72 7.67 -1.41
CA GLY A 102 -3.67 8.60 -0.81
C GLY A 102 -4.11 8.24 0.62
N ASP A 103 -3.91 6.99 1.03
CA ASP A 103 -4.25 6.49 2.38
C ASP A 103 -3.17 5.53 2.93
N ILE A 104 -1.91 5.99 2.92
CA ILE A 104 -0.80 5.28 3.55
C ILE A 104 -1.01 5.29 5.07
N LYS A 105 -1.20 4.11 5.65
CA LYS A 105 -1.37 3.91 7.10
C LYS A 105 -0.99 2.48 7.48
N PRO A 106 -0.69 2.18 8.77
CA PRO A 106 -0.22 0.86 9.18
C PRO A 106 -1.18 -0.30 8.81
N SER A 107 -2.49 -0.08 8.80
CA SER A 107 -3.46 -1.12 8.40
C SER A 107 -3.47 -1.43 6.90
N ASN A 108 -2.93 -0.53 6.07
CA ASN A 108 -2.87 -0.68 4.61
C ASN A 108 -1.50 -1.16 4.12
N ILE A 109 -0.59 -1.48 5.05
CA ILE A 109 0.71 -2.05 4.78
C ILE A 109 0.72 -3.41 5.46
N VAL A 110 0.82 -4.49 4.69
CA VAL A 110 0.86 -5.85 5.25
C VAL A 110 2.25 -6.43 5.08
N TYR A 111 2.82 -6.95 6.15
CA TYR A 111 4.01 -7.79 6.09
C TYR A 111 3.61 -9.20 5.63
N VAL A 112 4.41 -9.78 4.73
CA VAL A 112 4.17 -11.10 4.14
C VAL A 112 5.33 -12.01 4.53
N PRO A 113 5.17 -12.87 5.57
CA PRO A 113 6.26 -13.68 6.11
C PRO A 113 6.94 -14.61 5.09
N THR A 114 6.17 -15.15 4.15
CA THR A 114 6.65 -16.06 3.10
C THR A 114 7.68 -15.39 2.16
N THR A 115 7.57 -14.08 1.98
CA THR A 115 8.46 -13.29 1.11
C THR A 115 9.36 -12.33 1.89
N GLN A 116 9.20 -12.26 3.22
CA GLN A 116 9.90 -11.35 4.12
C GLN A 116 9.89 -9.89 3.64
N THR A 117 8.76 -9.47 3.07
CA THR A 117 8.60 -8.11 2.54
C THR A 117 7.18 -7.61 2.80
N ILE A 118 6.86 -6.41 2.30
CA ILE A 118 5.55 -5.80 2.47
C ILE A 118 4.73 -5.86 1.19
N ARG A 119 3.42 -5.68 1.36
CA ARG A 119 2.47 -5.38 0.31
C ARG A 119 1.60 -4.20 0.75
N LEU A 120 1.47 -3.23 -0.12
CA LEU A 120 0.52 -2.14 -0.01
C LEU A 120 -0.84 -2.60 -0.52
N ILE A 121 -1.87 -2.40 0.29
CA ILE A 121 -3.25 -2.81 0.03
C ILE A 121 -4.19 -1.60 0.11
N ASP A 122 -5.43 -1.80 -0.33
CA ASP A 122 -6.51 -0.82 -0.26
C ASP A 122 -6.25 0.49 -1.03
N PHE A 123 -6.28 0.39 -2.36
CA PHE A 123 -6.10 1.52 -3.28
C PHE A 123 -7.40 2.32 -3.49
N GLY A 124 -8.38 2.17 -2.57
CA GLY A 124 -9.68 2.83 -2.66
C GLY A 124 -9.58 4.35 -2.64
N ALA A 125 -8.57 4.91 -1.97
CA ALA A 125 -8.29 6.34 -1.90
C ALA A 125 -7.28 6.83 -2.95
N SER A 126 -6.86 5.96 -3.88
CA SER A 126 -5.83 6.30 -4.86
C SER A 126 -6.34 7.16 -5.99
N TYR A 127 -5.54 8.15 -6.38
CA TYR A 127 -5.86 9.10 -7.44
C TYR A 127 -4.62 9.43 -8.27
N ARG A 128 -4.85 9.90 -9.50
CA ARG A 128 -3.76 10.40 -10.35
C ARG A 128 -3.15 11.66 -9.75
N ILE A 129 -1.84 11.79 -9.84
CA ILE A 129 -1.12 13.01 -9.48
C ILE A 129 -1.72 14.18 -10.28
N GLY A 130 -2.00 15.30 -9.60
CA GLY A 130 -2.60 16.49 -10.19
C GLY A 130 -4.13 16.48 -10.24
N THR A 131 -4.81 15.45 -9.73
CA THR A 131 -6.27 15.45 -9.59
C THR A 131 -6.69 16.52 -8.58
N SER A 132 -7.61 17.43 -8.95
CA SER A 132 -8.19 18.40 -8.01
C SER A 132 -9.13 17.70 -7.05
N ARG A 133 -8.91 17.94 -5.75
CA ARG A 133 -9.67 17.32 -4.66
C ARG A 133 -11.08 17.91 -4.56
N GLU A 134 -11.21 19.18 -4.91
CA GLU A 134 -12.47 19.93 -4.94
C GLU A 134 -13.42 19.43 -6.04
N ALA A 135 -12.89 18.79 -7.08
CA ALA A 135 -13.68 18.22 -8.17
C ALA A 135 -14.18 16.79 -7.87
N LEU A 136 -13.79 16.20 -6.74
CA LEU A 136 -14.13 14.82 -6.41
C LEU A 136 -15.50 14.75 -5.74
N SER A 137 -16.37 13.91 -6.29
CA SER A 137 -17.68 13.60 -5.68
C SER A 137 -17.55 12.79 -4.38
N GLU A 138 -16.44 12.06 -4.23
CA GLU A 138 -16.13 11.25 -3.06
C GLU A 138 -14.68 11.47 -2.65
N TRP A 139 -14.45 11.87 -1.40
CA TRP A 139 -13.13 12.07 -0.85
C TRP A 139 -12.98 11.26 0.44
N GLN A 140 -12.02 10.33 0.45
CA GLN A 140 -11.73 9.47 1.60
C GLN A 140 -10.35 9.81 2.13
N VAL A 141 -10.23 9.94 3.44
CA VAL A 141 -8.98 10.32 4.11
C VAL A 141 -8.98 9.80 5.54
N THR A 142 -7.83 9.32 6.02
CA THR A 142 -7.61 9.01 7.43
C THR A 142 -6.92 10.21 8.10
N PRO A 143 -7.63 11.04 8.91
CA PRO A 143 -7.09 12.33 9.38
C PRO A 143 -5.77 12.25 10.16
N MET A 144 -5.53 11.13 10.87
CA MET A 144 -4.32 10.91 11.66
C MET A 144 -3.02 10.90 10.82
N PHE A 145 -3.10 10.49 9.55
CA PHE A 145 -1.94 10.36 8.67
C PHE A 145 -1.92 11.39 7.54
N ALA A 146 -2.97 12.21 7.43
CA ALA A 146 -3.20 13.08 6.29
C ALA A 146 -2.82 14.54 6.55
N THR A 147 -2.41 15.25 5.51
CA THR A 147 -2.13 16.69 5.56
C THR A 147 -3.43 17.48 5.83
N GLY A 148 -3.29 18.72 6.30
CA GLY A 148 -4.47 19.59 6.49
C GLY A 148 -5.25 19.85 5.20
N GLN A 149 -4.56 19.90 4.04
CA GLN A 149 -5.20 20.05 2.73
C GLN A 149 -5.99 18.80 2.35
N GLN A 150 -5.42 17.61 2.55
CA GLN A 150 -6.14 16.34 2.38
C GLN A 150 -7.40 16.30 3.25
N VAL A 151 -7.30 16.66 4.54
CA VAL A 151 -8.47 16.62 5.45
C VAL A 151 -9.57 17.58 5.00
N ARG A 152 -9.23 18.74 4.44
CA ARG A 152 -10.21 19.70 3.93
C ARG A 152 -10.69 19.42 2.50
N GLY A 153 -10.10 18.44 1.81
CA GLY A 153 -10.40 18.16 0.41
C GLY A 153 -9.95 19.29 -0.52
N GLU A 154 -8.88 20.00 -0.16
CA GLU A 154 -8.38 21.17 -0.88
C GLU A 154 -7.09 20.85 -1.65
N GLY A 155 -6.90 21.49 -2.80
CA GLY A 155 -5.70 21.40 -3.61
C GLY A 155 -5.65 20.20 -4.53
N LEU A 156 -4.45 19.91 -5.04
CA LEU A 156 -4.21 18.79 -5.92
C LEU A 156 -3.74 17.56 -5.14
N VAL A 157 -4.01 16.37 -5.68
CA VAL A 157 -3.38 15.13 -5.22
C VAL A 157 -1.89 15.15 -5.62
N GLN A 158 -1.00 14.96 -4.64
CA GLN A 158 0.45 15.08 -4.83
C GLN A 158 1.20 13.93 -4.15
N THR A 159 2.39 13.61 -4.64
CA THR A 159 3.25 12.57 -4.06
C THR A 159 3.63 12.86 -2.60
N GLY A 160 3.69 14.14 -2.23
CA GLY A 160 3.94 14.60 -0.87
C GLY A 160 2.91 14.10 0.15
N ASP A 161 1.69 13.77 -0.27
CA ASP A 161 0.64 13.23 0.60
C ASP A 161 1.03 11.87 1.19
N ASP A 162 1.53 10.95 0.36
CA ASP A 162 2.01 9.63 0.81
C ASP A 162 3.27 9.74 1.67
N TRP A 163 4.17 10.68 1.32
CA TRP A 163 5.39 10.92 2.08
C TRP A 163 5.14 11.52 3.46
N TYR A 164 4.19 12.45 3.54
CA TYR A 164 3.74 12.99 4.82
C TYR A 164 3.19 11.88 5.73
N ALA A 165 2.35 11.01 5.17
CA ALA A 165 1.81 9.87 5.90
C ALA A 165 2.91 8.91 6.41
N LEU A 166 3.91 8.59 5.59
CA LEU A 166 5.05 7.76 6.01
C LEU A 166 5.86 8.41 7.14
N ILE A 167 6.12 9.72 7.07
CA ILE A 167 6.79 10.45 8.16
C ILE A 167 5.98 10.33 9.45
N ASN A 168 4.65 10.49 9.41
CA ASN A 168 3.82 10.33 10.60
C ASN A 168 3.89 8.93 11.21
N ILE A 169 3.96 7.88 10.38
CA ILE A 169 4.14 6.50 10.86
C ILE A 169 5.50 6.37 11.56
N ILE A 170 6.57 6.87 10.95
CA ILE A 170 7.92 6.83 11.54
C ILE A 170 7.98 7.62 12.86
N ASP A 171 7.38 8.82 12.89
CA ASP A 171 7.34 9.69 14.06
C ASP A 171 6.60 9.06 15.25
N GLN A 172 5.56 8.25 14.97
CA GLN A 172 4.84 7.52 16.00
C GLN A 172 5.67 6.38 16.61
N VAL A 173 6.55 5.73 15.85
CA VAL A 173 7.34 4.59 16.35
C VAL A 173 8.69 4.99 16.95
N MET A 174 9.25 6.14 16.55
CA MET A 174 10.56 6.61 17.04
C MET A 174 10.71 6.63 18.56
N PRO A 175 9.71 7.03 19.37
CA PRO A 175 9.82 7.02 20.84
C PRO A 175 10.08 5.63 21.45
N PHE A 176 9.76 4.55 20.74
CA PHE A 176 9.96 3.17 21.20
C PHE A 176 11.33 2.60 20.77
N ALA A 177 12.05 3.31 19.90
CA ALA A 177 13.37 2.90 19.39
C ALA A 177 14.50 3.22 20.37
N HIS A 178 14.62 2.39 21.41
CA HIS A 178 15.69 2.51 22.42
C HIS A 178 17.06 2.06 21.89
N ASP A 179 17.09 1.20 20.85
CA ASP A 179 18.31 0.80 20.18
C ASP A 179 18.81 1.92 19.23
N ARG A 180 20.08 2.29 19.38
CA ARG A 180 20.70 3.40 18.64
C ARG A 180 20.74 3.15 17.13
N LEU A 181 20.95 1.91 16.68
CA LEU A 181 21.02 1.58 15.26
C LEU A 181 19.62 1.64 14.64
N LEU A 182 18.60 1.14 15.34
CA LEU A 182 17.21 1.27 14.90
C LEU A 182 16.79 2.74 14.79
N LEU A 183 17.12 3.55 15.79
CA LEU A 183 16.82 4.98 15.76
C LEU A 183 17.53 5.70 14.60
N GLN A 184 18.81 5.38 14.34
CA GLN A 184 19.54 5.94 13.20
C GLN A 184 18.94 5.53 11.85
N ALA A 185 18.49 4.28 11.71
CA ALA A 185 17.83 3.81 10.50
C ALA A 185 16.50 4.54 10.26
N LEU A 186 15.67 4.68 11.30
CA LEU A 186 14.42 5.46 11.24
C LEU A 186 14.69 6.91 10.82
N GLN A 187 15.67 7.57 11.44
CA GLN A 187 16.07 8.94 11.12
C GLN A 187 16.54 9.08 9.68
N SER A 188 17.37 8.15 9.20
CA SER A 188 17.87 8.15 7.83
C SER A 188 16.74 8.07 6.79
N VAL A 189 15.79 7.14 6.98
CA VAL A 189 14.63 7.02 6.09
C VAL A 189 13.76 8.27 6.15
N ARG A 190 13.46 8.76 7.37
CA ARG A 190 12.66 9.96 7.58
C ARG A 190 13.26 11.19 6.89
N ASP A 191 14.57 11.40 7.02
CA ASP A 191 15.26 12.55 6.42
C ASP A 191 15.30 12.45 4.89
N GLY A 192 15.47 11.24 4.35
CA GLY A 192 15.34 10.97 2.91
C GLY A 192 13.96 11.32 2.38
N VAL A 193 12.89 10.83 3.04
CA VAL A 193 11.50 11.12 2.67
C VAL A 193 11.18 12.62 2.79
N ALA A 194 11.69 13.29 3.83
CA ALA A 194 11.50 14.73 3.98
C ALA A 194 12.18 15.55 2.86
N ALA A 195 13.28 15.04 2.30
CA ALA A 195 13.91 15.64 1.12
C ALA A 195 13.03 15.47 -0.13
N ASP A 196 12.38 14.32 -0.31
CA ASP A 196 11.48 14.04 -1.43
C ASP A 196 10.23 14.92 -1.41
N ILE A 197 9.66 15.22 -0.23
CA ILE A 197 8.56 16.19 -0.08
C ILE A 197 8.97 17.56 -0.63
N LYS A 198 10.14 18.07 -0.21
CA LYS A 198 10.64 19.38 -0.66
C LYS A 198 10.90 19.44 -2.16
N GLN A 199 11.23 18.31 -2.78
CA GLN A 199 11.35 18.23 -4.24
C GLN A 199 9.97 18.30 -4.91
N SER A 200 8.98 17.57 -4.41
CA SER A 200 7.60 17.58 -4.96
C SER A 200 6.95 18.97 -4.96
N GLU A 201 7.20 19.76 -3.91
CA GLU A 201 6.68 21.13 -3.79
C GLU A 201 7.34 22.10 -4.79
N ARG A 202 8.57 21.82 -5.23
CA ARG A 202 9.31 22.68 -6.18
C ARG A 202 8.88 22.47 -7.63
N THR A 203 8.46 21.26 -7.99
CA THR A 203 8.00 20.93 -9.36
C THR A 203 6.58 21.40 -9.66
N THR A 204 5.86 21.91 -8.65
CA THR A 204 4.45 22.34 -8.76
C THR A 204 4.30 23.88 -8.77
N LYS A 205 5.41 24.63 -8.80
CA LYS A 205 5.43 26.10 -9.00
C LYS A 205 6.00 26.44 -10.36
#